data_AF-A0A9D7FSW9-F1
#
_entry.id   AF-A0A9D7FSW9-F1
#
_cell.length_a   1.000
_cell.length_b   1.000
_cell.length_c   1.000
_cell.angle_alpha   90.00
_cell.angle_beta   90.00
_cell.angle_gamma   90.00
#
_symmetry.space_group_name_H-M   'P 1'
#
loop_
_entity.id
_entity.type
_entity.pdbx_description
1 polymer ?
#
loop_
_entity_poly.entity_id
_entity_poly.type
_entity_poly.pdbx_seq_one_letter_code
_entity_poly.pdbx_strand_id
1 'polypeptide(L)'
;MQNSLIVSSLFLFLYGGLSTMAPAVSEEEFLKTFQSPPAEYSSGPLWVWNDDITEEIIAQQLDMMKSQNIRQPFVHPRPGLITPYLSERWLDLYAFAVKAAKDRGMLLHIYDENSYPSGFAGGHVPALHPEWIGKGLVLEKVDPLPDPLPDNTLAVYRIDGEKYVRIPEPSGAQPGPHALLRIQLAGKTSWLGGILLCGSTRAGPDRGISQDYTRALPATVRG
;
A
#
# COMPACT_ATOMS: atom_id res chain seq x y z
N MET A 1 79.10 16.52 -20.86
CA MET A 1 78.55 16.62 -22.23
C MET A 1 77.32 15.72 -22.33
N GLN A 2 76.17 16.30 -22.73
CA GLN A 2 74.91 15.71 -23.24
C GLN A 2 74.10 14.79 -22.29
N ASN A 3 72.91 15.20 -21.83
CA ASN A 3 71.55 15.17 -22.48
C ASN A 3 71.04 13.71 -22.63
N SER A 4 69.80 13.29 -22.39
CA SER A 4 68.47 13.91 -22.25
C SER A 4 67.52 12.80 -21.74
N LEU A 5 66.61 13.06 -20.79
CA LEU A 5 65.15 13.21 -21.02
C LEU A 5 64.47 12.13 -21.87
N ILE A 6 63.65 11.27 -21.23
CA ILE A 6 62.25 11.03 -21.65
C ILE A 6 61.39 10.98 -20.37
N VAL A 7 60.81 12.12 -20.05
CA VAL A 7 59.66 12.26 -19.15
C VAL A 7 58.46 11.78 -19.94
N SER A 8 57.87 10.64 -19.56
CA SER A 8 56.54 10.26 -20.04
C SER A 8 55.50 11.09 -19.30
N SER A 9 55.13 12.18 -19.95
CA SER A 9 53.98 12.98 -19.59
C SER A 9 52.67 12.30 -20.04
N LEU A 10 51.60 12.78 -19.42
CA LEU A 10 50.23 12.93 -19.94
C LEU A 10 49.15 11.90 -19.52
N PHE A 11 48.32 12.41 -18.60
CA PHE A 11 46.86 12.35 -18.60
C PHE A 11 46.21 11.01 -18.28
N LEU A 12 46.15 10.69 -16.97
CA LEU A 12 44.95 10.07 -16.43
C LEU A 12 44.00 11.19 -16.00
N PHE A 13 42.85 11.21 -16.67
CA PHE A 13 41.79 12.19 -16.55
C PHE A 13 41.43 12.49 -15.09
N LEU A 14 41.44 13.79 -14.76
CA LEU A 14 40.53 14.37 -13.78
C LEU A 14 39.09 14.08 -14.23
N TYR A 15 38.56 12.93 -13.82
CA TYR A 15 37.12 12.77 -13.62
C TYR A 15 36.82 13.02 -12.13
N GLY A 16 37.23 14.20 -11.66
CA GLY A 16 36.67 14.78 -10.45
C GLY A 16 35.28 15.27 -10.80
N GLY A 17 34.33 14.35 -10.91
CA GLY A 17 32.93 14.71 -10.77
C GLY A 17 32.83 15.46 -9.45
N LEU A 18 32.48 16.74 -9.50
CA LEU A 18 32.01 17.48 -8.34
C LEU A 18 30.71 16.79 -7.90
N SER A 19 30.84 15.64 -7.24
CA SER A 19 29.93 15.32 -6.16
C SER A 19 30.13 16.47 -5.19
N THR A 20 29.15 17.36 -5.11
CA THR A 20 29.00 18.24 -3.97
C THR A 20 28.80 17.33 -2.76
N MET A 21 29.89 16.79 -2.23
CA MET A 21 29.91 16.13 -0.94
C MET A 21 29.37 17.18 0.01
N ALA A 22 28.28 16.86 0.70
CA ALA A 22 27.80 17.69 1.79
C ALA A 22 29.00 18.03 2.68
N PRO A 23 29.14 19.29 3.13
CA PRO A 23 30.27 19.68 3.95
C PRO A 23 30.40 18.71 5.12
N ALA A 24 31.63 18.24 5.37
CA ALA A 24 31.91 17.36 6.48
C ALA A 24 31.53 18.07 7.79
N VAL A 25 30.62 17.47 8.56
CA VAL A 25 30.23 17.93 9.89
C VAL A 25 31.45 17.81 10.82
N SER A 26 31.68 18.80 11.68
CA SER A 26 32.81 18.73 12.62
C SER A 26 32.62 17.58 13.63
N GLU A 27 33.71 17.04 14.18
CA GLU A 27 33.62 15.99 15.21
C GLU A 27 32.79 16.45 16.40
N GLU A 28 32.94 17.71 16.81
CA GLU A 28 32.17 18.33 17.89
C GLU A 28 30.66 18.35 17.60
N GLU A 29 30.27 18.79 16.40
CA GLU A 29 28.87 18.85 15.98
C GLU A 29 28.27 17.46 15.81
N PHE A 30 29.05 16.50 15.30
CA PHE A 30 28.66 15.09 15.21
C PHE A 30 28.39 14.51 16.60
N LEU A 31 29.33 14.64 17.55
CA LEU A 31 29.16 14.10 18.90
C LEU A 31 27.98 14.72 19.63
N LYS A 32 27.76 16.03 19.47
CA LYS A 32 26.59 16.73 20.03
C LYS A 32 25.28 16.19 19.46
N THR A 33 25.20 16.03 18.14
CA THR A 33 24.02 15.48 17.45
C THR A 33 23.81 14.02 17.80
N PHE A 34 24.87 13.23 17.94
CA PHE A 34 24.79 11.81 18.27
C PHE A 34 24.28 11.59 19.71
N GLN A 35 24.71 12.43 20.66
CA GLN A 35 24.23 12.37 22.06
C GLN A 35 22.77 12.79 22.20
N SER A 36 22.32 13.76 21.40
CA SER A 36 20.93 14.25 21.41
C SER A 36 20.44 14.43 19.97
N PRO A 37 20.08 13.34 19.29
CA PRO A 37 19.66 13.42 17.89
C PRO A 37 18.39 14.25 17.77
N PRO A 38 18.21 14.99 16.66
CA PRO A 38 16.94 15.64 16.36
C PRO A 38 15.85 14.62 15.97
N ALA A 39 14.63 15.10 15.74
CA ALA A 39 13.46 14.24 15.55
C ALA A 39 13.58 13.34 14.31
N GLU A 40 14.29 13.76 13.25
CA GLU A 40 14.46 13.00 12.00
C GLU A 40 15.15 11.64 12.20
N TYR A 41 15.90 11.47 13.29
CA TYR A 41 16.60 10.22 13.62
C TYR A 41 15.91 9.40 14.72
N SER A 42 14.72 9.82 15.17
CA SER A 42 13.93 9.10 16.19
C SER A 42 13.06 8.00 15.56
N SER A 43 12.61 7.03 16.37
CA SER A 43 11.67 6.00 15.92
C SER A 43 10.35 6.59 15.43
N GLY A 44 9.83 6.00 14.35
CA GLY A 44 8.53 6.34 13.79
C GLY A 44 7.58 5.13 13.69
N PRO A 45 6.89 4.78 14.79
CA PRO A 45 5.95 3.67 14.78
C PRO A 45 4.63 4.06 14.12
N LEU A 46 3.86 3.04 13.70
CA LEU A 46 2.44 3.22 13.40
C LEU A 46 1.70 3.53 14.70
N TRP A 47 1.10 4.72 14.75
CA TRP A 47 0.27 5.18 15.82
C TRP A 47 -1.19 4.92 15.46
N VAL A 48 -1.71 3.82 16.02
CA VAL A 48 -3.02 3.32 15.65
C VAL A 48 -4.12 4.22 16.20
N TRP A 49 -4.98 4.71 15.30
CA TRP A 49 -6.26 5.31 15.64
C TRP A 49 -7.36 4.27 15.46
N ASN A 50 -7.78 3.71 16.58
CA ASN A 50 -8.91 2.83 16.75
C ASN A 50 -9.62 3.27 18.01
N ASP A 51 -10.95 3.23 18.05
CA ASP A 51 -11.83 3.84 19.07
C ASP A 51 -12.19 5.32 18.80
N ASP A 52 -12.86 5.96 19.76
CA ASP A 52 -13.23 7.37 19.77
C ASP A 52 -12.01 8.24 20.14
N ILE A 53 -11.38 8.82 19.11
CA ILE A 53 -10.18 9.65 19.26
C ILE A 53 -10.59 11.11 19.51
N THR A 54 -10.06 11.68 20.58
CA THR A 54 -10.23 13.10 20.93
C THR A 54 -8.91 13.86 20.98
N GLU A 55 -8.97 15.18 20.97
CA GLU A 55 -7.84 16.08 21.13
C GLU A 55 -7.06 15.79 22.43
N GLU A 56 -7.74 15.48 23.52
CA GLU A 56 -7.13 15.14 24.80
C GLU A 56 -6.32 13.85 24.70
N ILE A 57 -6.89 12.81 24.07
CA ILE A 57 -6.21 11.52 23.84
C ILE A 57 -5.00 11.73 22.95
N ILE A 58 -5.13 12.51 21.87
CA ILE A 58 -4.03 12.85 20.97
C ILE A 58 -2.90 13.54 21.73
N ALA A 59 -3.22 14.57 22.51
CA ALA A 59 -2.21 15.31 23.28
C ALA A 59 -1.50 14.40 24.28
N GLN A 60 -2.26 13.58 25.03
CA GLN A 60 -1.72 12.64 26.01
C GLN A 60 -0.78 11.61 25.35
N GLN A 61 -1.20 11.02 24.24
CA GLN A 61 -0.40 10.00 23.53
C GLN A 61 0.87 10.58 22.92
N LEU A 62 0.82 11.82 22.40
CA LEU A 62 2.02 12.53 21.94
C LEU A 62 2.99 12.84 23.08
N ASP A 63 2.49 13.22 24.26
CA ASP A 63 3.34 13.42 25.45
C ASP A 63 3.99 12.12 25.91
N MET A 64 3.22 11.02 25.93
CA MET A 64 3.73 9.68 26.23
C MET A 64 4.82 9.25 25.24
N MET A 65 4.57 9.34 23.93
CA MET A 65 5.56 9.02 22.90
C MET A 65 6.82 9.86 23.04
N LYS A 66 6.68 11.19 23.23
CA LYS A 66 7.83 12.09 23.41
C LYS A 66 8.65 11.73 24.65
N SER A 67 8.02 11.41 25.78
CA SER A 67 8.72 10.99 27.00
C SER A 67 9.55 9.72 26.82
N GLN A 68 9.24 8.91 25.81
CA GLN A 68 9.95 7.70 25.42
C GLN A 68 10.89 7.92 24.22
N ASN A 69 11.14 9.17 23.83
CA ASN A 69 11.95 9.54 22.66
C ASN A 69 11.42 9.01 21.32
N ILE A 70 10.11 8.74 21.22
CA ILE A 70 9.41 8.47 19.96
C ILE A 70 8.90 9.81 19.41
N ARG A 71 9.42 10.24 18.27
CA ARG A 71 9.16 11.59 17.71
C ARG A 71 8.73 11.59 16.25
N GLN A 72 8.48 10.43 15.66
CA GLN A 72 8.03 10.30 14.26
C GLN A 72 6.77 9.45 14.07
N PRO A 73 5.71 9.56 14.89
CA PRO A 73 4.54 8.69 14.73
C PRO A 73 3.86 8.85 13.37
N PHE A 74 3.41 7.72 12.81
CA PHE A 74 2.59 7.63 11.60
C PHE A 74 1.14 7.40 12.01
N VAL A 75 0.26 8.37 11.78
CA VAL A 75 -1.18 8.19 12.10
C VAL A 75 -1.73 7.07 11.22
N HIS A 76 -2.21 5.99 11.84
CA HIS A 76 -2.70 4.81 11.14
C HIS A 76 -4.12 4.45 11.59
N PRO A 77 -5.16 4.83 10.82
CA PRO A 77 -6.52 4.41 11.13
C PRO A 77 -6.69 2.90 10.94
N ARG A 78 -7.38 2.25 11.88
CA ARG A 78 -7.61 0.80 11.91
C ARG A 78 -9.07 0.47 12.24
N PRO A 79 -9.51 -0.79 12.04
CA PRO A 79 -10.87 -1.18 12.39
C PRO A 79 -11.15 -0.92 13.86
N GLY A 80 -12.36 -0.43 14.16
CA GLY A 80 -12.75 0.06 15.48
C GLY A 80 -12.69 1.58 15.63
N LEU A 81 -12.15 2.31 14.64
CA LEU A 81 -12.26 3.78 14.60
C LEU A 81 -13.74 4.21 14.58
N ILE A 82 -14.13 5.04 15.54
CA ILE A 82 -15.51 5.53 15.67
C ILE A 82 -15.76 6.71 14.73
N THR A 83 -14.83 7.66 14.67
CA THR A 83 -14.89 8.81 13.77
C THR A 83 -14.71 8.35 12.32
N PRO A 84 -15.68 8.59 11.41
CA PRO A 84 -15.57 8.12 10.03
C PRO A 84 -14.31 8.67 9.36
N TYR A 85 -13.54 7.77 8.74
CA TYR A 85 -12.32 8.13 8.02
C TYR A 85 -12.61 9.18 6.93
N LEU A 86 -11.73 10.17 6.79
CA LEU A 86 -11.87 11.32 5.87
C LEU A 86 -13.12 12.20 6.07
N SER A 87 -13.87 12.04 7.17
CA SER A 87 -14.89 13.03 7.55
C SER A 87 -14.26 14.36 7.97
N GLU A 88 -15.06 15.43 7.98
CA GLU A 88 -14.63 16.74 8.51
C GLU A 88 -14.05 16.61 9.92
N ARG A 89 -14.72 15.87 10.82
CA ARG A 89 -14.23 15.63 12.17
C ARG A 89 -12.89 14.88 12.20
N TRP A 90 -12.68 13.91 11.31
CA TRP A 90 -11.40 13.21 11.20
C TRP A 90 -10.28 14.17 10.76
N LEU A 91 -10.57 15.03 9.77
CA LEU A 91 -9.63 16.03 9.28
C LEU A 91 -9.28 17.07 10.36
N ASP A 92 -10.26 17.48 11.16
CA ASP A 92 -10.04 18.39 12.30
C ASP A 92 -9.13 17.76 13.36
N LEU A 93 -9.39 16.51 13.74
CA LEU A 93 -8.53 15.74 14.66
C LEU A 93 -7.11 15.59 14.10
N TYR A 94 -6.98 15.32 12.80
CA TYR A 94 -5.68 15.20 12.14
C TYR A 94 -4.92 16.54 12.15
N ALA A 95 -5.61 17.65 11.83
CA ALA A 95 -5.04 18.98 11.89
C ALA A 95 -4.59 19.36 13.31
N PHE A 96 -5.38 19.01 14.32
CA PHE A 96 -5.01 19.15 15.72
C PHE A 96 -3.74 18.33 16.04
N ALA A 97 -3.67 17.06 15.62
CA ALA A 97 -2.51 16.21 15.84
C ALA A 97 -1.24 16.78 15.20
N VAL A 98 -1.32 17.30 13.97
CA VAL A 98 -0.21 17.97 13.28
C VAL A 98 0.30 19.16 14.11
N LYS A 99 -0.62 20.02 14.57
CA LYS A 99 -0.25 21.17 15.41
C LYS A 99 0.37 20.71 16.73
N ALA A 100 -0.26 19.76 17.42
CA ALA A 100 0.18 19.26 18.72
C ALA A 100 1.56 18.57 18.64
N ALA A 101 1.86 17.84 17.57
CA ALA A 101 3.17 17.25 17.31
C ALA A 101 4.23 18.32 17.03
N LYS A 102 3.89 19.33 16.21
CA LYS A 102 4.78 20.46 15.92
C LYS A 102 5.17 21.23 17.18
N ASP A 103 4.19 21.55 18.03
CA ASP A 103 4.42 22.24 19.31
C ASP A 103 5.34 21.43 20.26
N ARG A 104 5.43 20.11 20.05
CA ARG A 104 6.29 19.19 20.78
C ARG A 104 7.65 18.95 20.13
N GLY A 105 7.94 19.53 18.96
CA GLY A 105 9.17 19.26 18.21
C GLY A 105 9.22 17.82 17.66
N MET A 106 8.06 17.27 17.30
CA MET A 106 7.90 15.95 16.68
C MET A 106 7.55 16.10 15.21
N LEU A 107 7.85 15.07 14.43
CA LEU A 107 7.40 14.90 13.05
C LEU A 107 6.18 13.99 13.06
N LEU A 108 5.09 14.40 12.41
CA LEU A 108 3.90 13.57 12.26
C LEU A 108 3.78 13.15 10.80
N HIS A 109 3.63 11.86 10.56
CA HIS A 109 3.53 11.31 9.22
C HIS A 109 2.11 10.82 8.92
N ILE A 110 1.72 10.93 7.66
CA ILE A 110 0.44 10.41 7.14
C ILE A 110 0.61 8.98 6.65
N TYR A 111 -0.34 8.13 7.02
CA TYR A 111 -0.64 6.91 6.31
C TYR A 111 -1.95 7.14 5.54
N ASP A 112 -1.89 7.15 4.22
CA ASP A 112 -2.97 7.56 3.32
C ASP A 112 -4.06 6.48 3.14
N GLU A 113 -4.12 5.52 4.07
CA GLU A 113 -5.01 4.38 4.03
C GLU A 113 -5.68 4.12 5.37
N ASN A 114 -6.97 3.81 5.34
CA ASN A 114 -7.63 3.19 6.48
C ASN A 114 -7.39 1.69 6.42
N SER A 115 -6.54 1.22 7.34
CA SER A 115 -5.98 -0.13 7.40
C SER A 115 -4.95 -0.43 6.31
N TYR A 116 -5.39 -0.92 5.15
CA TYR A 116 -4.63 -1.40 3.99
C TYR A 116 -5.62 -2.00 2.98
N PRO A 117 -5.25 -2.31 1.72
CA PRO A 117 -4.01 -2.00 1.00
C PRO A 117 -4.02 -0.62 0.33
N SER A 118 -2.88 -0.19 -0.23
CA SER A 118 -2.79 1.07 -0.98
C SER A 118 -3.76 1.10 -2.18
N GLY A 119 -4.38 2.25 -2.39
CA GLY A 119 -5.40 2.52 -3.41
C GLY A 119 -6.81 2.15 -2.98
N PHE A 120 -7.02 1.67 -1.75
CA PHE A 120 -8.32 1.26 -1.23
C PHE A 120 -9.05 2.42 -0.56
N ALA A 121 -8.30 3.31 0.10
CA ALA A 121 -8.77 4.38 0.98
C ALA A 121 -9.89 3.91 1.92
N GLY A 122 -9.72 2.77 2.59
CA GLY A 122 -10.78 2.21 3.45
C GLY A 122 -12.10 1.85 2.74
N GLY A 123 -12.07 1.69 1.41
CA GLY A 123 -13.24 1.40 0.59
C GLY A 123 -13.83 2.60 -0.16
N HIS A 124 -13.33 3.82 0.06
CA HIS A 124 -13.83 5.00 -0.64
C HIS A 124 -13.56 4.94 -2.15
N VAL A 125 -12.37 4.47 -2.56
CA VAL A 125 -12.00 4.37 -3.98
C VAL A 125 -12.93 3.43 -4.76
N PRO A 126 -13.09 2.14 -4.39
CA PRO A 126 -13.98 1.23 -5.13
C PRO A 126 -15.47 1.62 -5.03
N ALA A 127 -15.88 2.39 -4.01
CA ALA A 127 -17.24 2.92 -3.92
C ALA A 127 -17.50 4.05 -4.94
N LEU A 128 -16.50 4.91 -5.19
CA LEU A 128 -16.59 5.99 -6.18
C LEU A 128 -16.29 5.52 -7.61
N HIS A 129 -15.41 4.52 -7.74
CA HIS A 129 -14.94 3.98 -9.02
C HIS A 129 -15.03 2.44 -9.05
N PRO A 130 -16.24 1.86 -9.20
CA PRO A 130 -16.41 0.41 -9.30
C PRO A 130 -15.63 -0.22 -10.47
N GLU A 131 -15.33 0.54 -11.51
CA GLU A 131 -14.54 0.10 -12.66
C GLU A 131 -13.06 -0.16 -12.33
N TRP A 132 -12.57 0.35 -11.19
CA TRP A 132 -11.19 0.18 -10.68
C TRP A 132 -11.01 -0.99 -9.71
N ILE A 133 -12.07 -1.77 -9.48
CA ILE A 133 -11.98 -3.01 -8.72
C ILE A 133 -10.91 -3.91 -9.34
N GLY A 134 -10.12 -4.55 -8.49
CA GLY A 134 -9.05 -5.46 -8.90
C GLY A 134 -9.55 -6.54 -9.86
N LYS A 135 -8.76 -6.82 -10.90
CA LYS A 135 -9.08 -7.83 -11.92
C LYS A 135 -8.00 -8.89 -11.92
N GLY A 136 -8.41 -10.16 -11.88
CA GLY A 136 -7.56 -11.32 -12.01
C GLY A 136 -7.89 -12.12 -13.27
N LEU A 137 -6.90 -12.85 -13.79
CA LEU A 137 -7.13 -13.88 -14.79
C LEU A 137 -7.30 -15.22 -14.08
N VAL A 138 -8.34 -15.96 -14.45
CA VAL A 138 -8.62 -17.30 -13.93
C VAL A 138 -8.70 -18.27 -15.08
N LEU A 139 -8.06 -19.42 -14.93
CA LEU A 139 -8.23 -20.55 -15.83
C LEU A 139 -9.08 -21.61 -15.13
N GLU A 140 -10.32 -21.75 -15.58
CA GLU A 140 -11.30 -22.68 -15.01
C GLU A 140 -11.45 -23.91 -15.91
N LYS A 141 -11.29 -25.11 -15.38
CA LYS A 141 -11.53 -26.35 -16.13
C LYS A 141 -13.01 -26.70 -16.06
N VAL A 142 -13.61 -27.01 -17.21
CA VAL A 142 -15.03 -27.36 -17.36
C VAL A 142 -15.18 -28.60 -18.23
N ASP A 143 -16.19 -29.42 -17.95
CA ASP A 143 -16.59 -30.56 -18.77
C ASP A 143 -18.09 -30.82 -18.54
N PRO A 144 -18.97 -30.62 -19.55
CA PRO A 144 -18.69 -30.15 -20.91
C PRO A 144 -18.43 -28.63 -20.97
N LEU A 145 -18.06 -28.13 -22.16
CA LEU A 145 -18.04 -26.69 -22.44
C LEU A 145 -19.47 -26.11 -22.30
N PRO A 146 -19.68 -25.08 -21.46
CA PRO A 146 -21.00 -24.49 -21.27
C PRO A 146 -21.46 -23.69 -22.49
N ASP A 147 -22.78 -23.67 -22.71
CA ASP A 147 -23.46 -22.86 -23.73
C ASP A 147 -24.74 -22.25 -23.11
N PRO A 148 -24.85 -20.91 -23.00
CA PRO A 148 -23.88 -19.91 -23.44
C PRO A 148 -22.60 -19.88 -22.59
N LEU A 149 -21.51 -19.36 -23.16
CA LEU A 149 -20.28 -19.08 -22.40
C LEU A 149 -20.53 -17.93 -21.41
N PRO A 150 -19.88 -17.93 -20.23
CA PRO A 150 -19.92 -16.79 -19.33
C PRO A 150 -19.39 -15.51 -20.01
N ASP A 151 -20.08 -14.38 -19.81
CA ASP A 151 -19.76 -13.08 -20.45
C ASP A 151 -18.32 -12.60 -20.20
N ASN A 152 -17.72 -13.03 -19.08
CA ASN A 152 -16.35 -12.67 -18.70
C ASN A 152 -15.28 -13.63 -19.27
N THR A 153 -15.62 -14.45 -20.26
CA THR A 153 -14.69 -15.37 -20.95
C THR A 153 -13.86 -14.63 -21.99
N LEU A 154 -12.54 -14.73 -21.89
CA LEU A 154 -11.60 -14.17 -22.87
C LEU A 154 -11.17 -15.18 -23.93
N ALA A 155 -11.04 -16.45 -23.56
CA ALA A 155 -10.63 -17.52 -24.46
C ALA A 155 -11.09 -18.89 -23.95
N VAL A 156 -11.31 -19.79 -24.90
CA VAL A 156 -11.64 -21.20 -24.64
C VAL A 156 -10.52 -22.08 -25.16
N TYR A 157 -10.17 -23.11 -24.40
CA TYR A 157 -9.18 -24.11 -24.76
C TYR A 157 -9.79 -25.50 -24.63
N ARG A 158 -9.52 -26.38 -25.60
CA ARG A 158 -9.69 -27.83 -25.42
C ARG A 158 -8.47 -28.37 -24.68
N ILE A 159 -8.69 -29.26 -23.71
CA ILE A 159 -7.63 -29.95 -22.99
C ILE A 159 -7.36 -31.29 -23.72
N ASP A 160 -6.12 -31.47 -24.18
CA ASP A 160 -5.65 -32.67 -24.86
C ASP A 160 -4.42 -33.21 -24.12
N GLY A 161 -4.66 -34.09 -23.16
CA GLY A 161 -3.65 -34.52 -22.17
C GLY A 161 -3.15 -33.33 -21.35
N GLU A 162 -1.88 -32.97 -21.52
CA GLU A 162 -1.24 -31.82 -20.85
C GLU A 162 -1.31 -30.52 -21.67
N LYS A 163 -1.83 -30.58 -22.91
CA LYS A 163 -1.87 -29.43 -23.82
C LYS A 163 -3.20 -28.69 -23.73
N TYR A 164 -3.13 -27.37 -23.88
CA TYR A 164 -4.28 -26.48 -24.03
C TYR A 164 -4.30 -25.94 -25.46
N VAL A 165 -5.30 -26.35 -26.24
CA VAL A 165 -5.45 -25.94 -27.64
C VAL A 165 -6.57 -24.90 -27.75
N ARG A 166 -6.24 -23.67 -28.14
CA ARG A 166 -7.22 -22.57 -28.24
C ARG A 166 -8.28 -22.87 -29.29
N ILE A 167 -9.55 -22.65 -28.96
CA ILE A 167 -10.69 -22.70 -29.87
C ILE A 167 -10.99 -21.24 -30.29
N PRO A 168 -10.78 -20.86 -31.57
CA PRO A 168 -10.96 -19.47 -32.00
C PRO A 168 -12.40 -18.98 -31.93
N GLU A 169 -13.36 -19.86 -32.28
CA GLU A 169 -14.80 -19.56 -32.36
C GLU A 169 -15.58 -20.68 -31.65
N PRO A 170 -15.58 -20.70 -30.31
CA PRO A 170 -16.33 -21.69 -29.55
C PRO A 170 -17.84 -21.50 -29.81
N SER A 171 -18.53 -22.58 -30.17
CA SER A 171 -19.97 -22.59 -30.39
C SER A 171 -20.57 -23.90 -29.89
N GLY A 172 -21.77 -23.80 -29.32
CA GLY A 172 -22.51 -24.93 -28.79
C GLY A 172 -21.89 -25.56 -27.54
N ALA A 173 -22.65 -26.43 -26.89
CA ALA A 173 -22.11 -27.32 -25.88
C ALA A 173 -21.17 -28.35 -26.54
N GLN A 174 -19.93 -28.45 -26.06
CA GLN A 174 -18.93 -29.40 -26.56
C GLN A 174 -18.54 -30.39 -25.46
N PRO A 175 -18.66 -31.71 -25.68
CA PRO A 175 -18.31 -32.70 -24.67
C PRO A 175 -16.79 -32.77 -24.46
N GLY A 176 -16.39 -33.17 -23.25
CA GLY A 176 -15.00 -33.39 -22.89
C GLY A 176 -14.35 -32.19 -22.20
N PRO A 177 -13.08 -32.35 -21.76
CA PRO A 177 -12.43 -31.39 -20.89
C PRO A 177 -12.00 -30.14 -21.66
N HIS A 178 -12.46 -29.00 -21.17
CA HIS A 178 -12.12 -27.66 -21.67
C HIS A 178 -11.57 -26.80 -20.54
N ALA A 179 -10.95 -25.68 -20.91
CA ALA A 179 -10.59 -24.63 -19.98
C ALA A 179 -11.06 -23.26 -20.50
N LEU A 180 -11.67 -22.50 -19.60
CA LEU A 180 -12.09 -21.12 -19.83
C LEU A 180 -11.06 -20.19 -19.19
N LEU A 181 -10.41 -19.35 -19.99
CA LEU A 181 -9.66 -18.21 -19.49
C LEU A 181 -10.63 -17.05 -19.29
N ARG A 182 -10.82 -16.61 -18.05
CA ARG A 182 -11.82 -15.61 -17.66
C ARG A 182 -11.19 -14.43 -16.94
N ILE A 183 -11.81 -13.25 -17.04
CA ILE A 183 -11.54 -12.13 -16.12
C ILE A 183 -12.43 -12.29 -14.89
N GLN A 184 -11.83 -12.39 -13.71
CA GLN A 184 -12.54 -12.38 -12.45
C GLN A 184 -12.32 -11.03 -11.75
N LEU A 185 -13.40 -10.37 -11.35
CA LEU A 185 -13.32 -9.21 -10.48
C LEU A 185 -13.04 -9.68 -9.04
N ALA A 186 -12.24 -8.92 -8.30
CA ALA A 186 -11.98 -9.17 -6.90
C ALA A 186 -13.31 -9.25 -6.14
N GLY A 187 -13.50 -10.31 -5.35
CA GLY A 187 -14.69 -10.49 -4.54
C GLY A 187 -14.65 -9.65 -3.26
N LYS A 188 -15.80 -9.56 -2.59
CA LYS A 188 -15.86 -9.06 -1.21
C LYS A 188 -15.22 -10.10 -0.29
N THR A 189 -14.32 -9.67 0.58
CA THR A 189 -13.69 -10.57 1.56
C THR A 189 -13.91 -10.06 2.98
N SER A 190 -13.98 -10.96 3.96
CA SER A 190 -14.04 -10.59 5.39
C SER A 190 -12.81 -9.80 5.82
N TRP A 191 -11.67 -10.05 5.17
CA TRP A 191 -10.42 -9.37 5.41
C TRP A 191 -10.49 -7.86 5.10
N LEU A 192 -11.35 -7.46 4.16
CA LEU A 192 -11.61 -6.06 3.79
C LEU A 192 -12.94 -5.53 4.33
N GLY A 193 -13.50 -6.15 5.37
CA GLY A 193 -14.79 -5.75 5.94
C GLY A 193 -15.97 -5.90 4.97
N GLY A 194 -15.87 -6.78 3.98
CA GLY A 194 -16.90 -7.00 2.97
C GLY A 194 -16.88 -6.00 1.80
N ILE A 195 -15.78 -5.25 1.62
CA ILE A 195 -15.61 -4.29 0.52
C ILE A 195 -14.68 -4.89 -0.56
N LEU A 196 -14.83 -4.41 -1.79
CA LEU A 196 -14.08 -4.86 -2.97
C LEU A 196 -12.68 -4.25 -2.97
N LEU A 197 -11.65 -5.05 -3.23
CA LEU A 197 -10.28 -4.56 -3.33
C LEU A 197 -10.12 -3.69 -4.58
N CYS A 198 -9.50 -2.51 -4.42
CA CYS A 198 -8.96 -1.77 -5.55
C CYS A 198 -7.67 -2.45 -6.03
N GLY A 199 -7.46 -2.56 -7.34
CA GLY A 199 -6.25 -3.19 -7.85
C GLY A 199 -5.65 -2.48 -9.05
N SER A 200 -4.34 -2.24 -9.00
CA SER A 200 -3.51 -2.36 -10.20
C SER A 200 -3.14 -3.84 -10.32
N THR A 201 -3.34 -4.43 -11.49
CA THR A 201 -3.34 -5.89 -11.70
C THR A 201 -2.14 -6.61 -11.08
N ARG A 202 -2.35 -7.32 -9.96
CA ARG A 202 -1.50 -8.45 -9.55
C ARG A 202 -2.35 -9.52 -8.90
N ALA A 203 -2.51 -10.64 -9.61
CA ALA A 203 -3.14 -11.84 -9.09
C ALA A 203 -2.27 -12.41 -7.95
N GLY A 204 -2.88 -12.62 -6.78
CA GLY A 204 -2.30 -13.39 -5.68
C GLY A 204 -3.33 -14.42 -5.20
N PRO A 205 -2.90 -15.63 -4.79
CA PRO A 205 -3.83 -16.66 -4.33
C PRO A 205 -4.45 -16.26 -2.99
N ASP A 206 -5.77 -16.28 -2.93
CA ASP A 206 -6.56 -16.03 -1.74
C ASP A 206 -6.25 -17.10 -0.68
N ARG A 207 -5.70 -16.68 0.45
CA ARG A 207 -5.50 -17.55 1.63
C ARG A 207 -6.42 -17.04 2.72
N GLY A 208 -7.59 -17.68 2.82
CA GLY A 208 -8.62 -17.38 3.80
C GLY A 208 -8.11 -17.48 5.24
N ILE A 209 -8.28 -16.39 5.98
CA ILE A 209 -8.23 -16.35 7.44
C ILE A 209 -9.45 -15.52 7.88
N SER A 210 -10.40 -16.15 8.57
CA SER A 210 -11.61 -15.52 9.06
C SER A 210 -11.33 -14.70 10.33
N GLN A 211 -11.60 -13.40 10.31
CA GLN A 211 -11.95 -12.64 11.50
C GLN A 211 -13.24 -11.87 11.18
N ASP A 212 -14.31 -12.18 11.92
CA ASP A 212 -15.62 -11.56 11.79
C ASP A 212 -15.62 -10.17 12.45
N TYR A 213 -15.78 -9.11 11.66
CA TYR A 213 -15.87 -7.71 12.12
C TYR A 213 -17.15 -7.00 11.63
N THR A 214 -18.28 -7.69 11.57
CA THR A 214 -19.55 -7.20 10.99
C THR A 214 -20.33 -6.16 11.84
N ARG A 215 -19.67 -5.40 12.73
CA ARG A 215 -20.39 -4.49 13.66
C ARG A 215 -20.19 -2.97 13.49
N ALA A 216 -19.58 -2.49 12.41
CA ALA A 216 -19.25 -1.06 12.28
C ALA A 216 -19.66 -0.38 10.96
N LEU A 217 -20.69 -0.85 10.24
CA LEU A 217 -21.21 -0.12 9.07
C LEU A 217 -22.57 0.52 9.39
N PRO A 218 -22.73 1.86 9.25
CA PRO A 218 -24.03 2.51 9.37
C PRO A 218 -24.99 2.04 8.28
N ALA A 219 -26.30 2.07 8.60
CA ALA A 219 -27.38 1.46 7.83
C ALA A 219 -27.66 2.07 6.44
N THR A 220 -26.87 3.04 5.97
CA THR A 220 -27.11 3.81 4.74
C THR A 220 -26.56 3.18 3.46
N VAL A 221 -25.95 1.99 3.50
CA VAL A 221 -25.42 1.29 2.30
C VAL A 221 -26.10 -0.08 2.11
N ARG A 222 -27.41 -0.15 2.39
CA ARG A 222 -28.26 -1.26 1.94
C ARG A 222 -29.34 -0.70 1.00
N GLY A 223 -28.95 -0.53 -0.26
CA GLY A 223 -29.82 -0.28 -1.40
C GLY A 223 -29.39 -1.18 -2.53
#